data_AF-A0A929FWH8-F1
#
_entry.id   AF-A0A929FWH8-F1
#
_cell.length_a   1.000
_cell.length_b   1.000
_cell.length_c   1.000
_cell.angle_alpha   90.00
_cell.angle_beta   90.00
_cell.angle_gamma   90.00
#
_symmetry.space_group_name_H-M   'P 1'
#
loop_
_entity.id
_entity.type
_entity.pdbx_description
1 polymer ?
#
loop_
_entity_poly.entity_id
_entity_poly.type
_entity_poly.pdbx_seq_one_letter_code
_entity_poly.pdbx_strand_id
1 'polypeptide(L)'
;MTVAALGAMVLDECLKEIAHQQVPNLAGLAKSFQKKLARINTEPWIAATSQDAKYPSVKGITKAPSVPEKFIGWYMNQVIRLTIHDPQTTLALFEVFHMLKSARVIFQPRIVLQVLKQILSTTTT
;
A
#
# COMPACT_ATOMS: atom_id res chain seq x y z
N MET A 1 -5.71 10.67 -5.68
CA MET A 1 -7.17 10.87 -5.53
C MET A 1 -7.79 9.98 -4.46
N THR A 2 -7.61 8.64 -4.48
CA THR A 2 -8.24 7.74 -3.49
C THR A 2 -7.90 8.05 -2.03
N VAL A 3 -6.63 8.33 -1.73
CA VAL A 3 -6.19 8.67 -0.36
C VAL A 3 -6.90 9.93 0.17
N ALA A 4 -7.15 10.92 -0.69
CA ALA A 4 -7.88 12.13 -0.30
C ALA A 4 -9.36 11.82 -0.02
N ALA A 5 -10.00 10.98 -0.84
CA ALA A 5 -11.37 10.54 -0.60
C ALA A 5 -11.51 9.75 0.72
N LEU A 6 -10.59 8.81 0.98
CA LEU A 6 -10.53 8.08 2.26
C LEU A 6 -10.32 9.04 3.43
N GLY A 7 -9.45 10.05 3.28
CA GLY A 7 -9.24 11.07 4.29
C GLY A 7 -10.49 11.90 4.58
N ALA A 8 -11.26 12.27 3.55
CA ALA A 8 -12.53 12.98 3.71
C ALA A 8 -13.57 12.13 4.45
N MET A 9 -13.66 10.82 4.14
CA MET A 9 -14.54 9.89 4.85
C MET A 9 -14.17 9.76 6.33
N VAL A 10 -12.87 9.64 6.64
CA VAL A 10 -12.39 9.58 8.03
C VAL A 10 -12.69 10.88 8.79
N LEU A 11 -12.59 12.04 8.12
CA LEU A 11 -12.96 13.32 8.73
C LEU A 11 -14.46 13.38 9.03
N ASP A 12 -15.30 12.94 8.09
CA ASP A 12 -16.76 12.87 8.27
C ASP A 12 -17.14 11.98 9.46
N GLU A 13 -16.54 10.80 9.59
CA GLU A 13 -16.72 9.92 10.75
C GLU A 13 -16.38 10.62 12.07
N CYS A 14 -15.23 11.30 12.13
CA CYS A 14 -14.82 12.04 13.32
C CYS A 14 -15.78 13.20 13.66
N LEU A 15 -16.32 13.90 12.66
CA LEU A 15 -17.27 14.98 12.88
C LEU A 15 -18.62 14.45 13.37
N LYS A 16 -19.09 13.31 12.84
CA LYS A 16 -20.30 12.62 13.31
C LYS A 16 -20.15 12.16 14.75
N GLU A 17 -19.02 11.57 15.12
CA GLU A 17 -18.72 11.17 16.51
C GLU A 17 -18.86 12.34 17.49
N ILE A 18 -18.45 13.56 17.09
CA ILE A 18 -18.58 14.78 17.91
C ILE A 18 -20.02 15.29 17.93
N ALA A 19 -20.72 15.27 16.79
CA ALA A 19 -22.10 15.73 16.69
C ALA A 19 -23.07 14.92 17.56
N HIS A 20 -22.75 13.66 17.85
CA HIS A 20 -23.55 12.79 18.73
C HIS A 20 -23.30 13.01 20.24
N GLN A 21 -22.35 13.87 20.62
CA GLN A 21 -22.08 14.20 22.02
C GLN A 21 -23.17 15.14 22.58
N GLN A 22 -23.49 15.00 23.87
CA GLN A 22 -24.44 15.91 24.55
C GLN A 22 -24.02 17.38 24.45
N VAL A 23 -22.70 17.65 24.44
CA VAL A 23 -22.11 18.96 24.18
C VAL A 23 -21.02 18.78 23.12
N PRO A 24 -21.27 19.15 21.86
CA PRO A 24 -20.27 19.05 20.80
C PRO A 24 -19.01 19.84 21.15
N ASN A 25 -17.86 19.17 21.17
CA ASN A 25 -16.56 19.79 21.43
C ASN A 25 -15.51 19.33 20.40
N LEU A 26 -14.81 20.28 19.78
CA LEU A 26 -13.75 20.02 18.81
C LEU A 26 -12.39 19.73 19.47
N ALA A 27 -12.28 19.86 20.79
CA ALA A 27 -11.05 19.58 21.52
C ALA A 27 -10.58 18.13 21.25
N GLY A 28 -9.36 17.99 20.73
CA GLY A 28 -8.77 16.68 20.41
C GLY A 28 -9.16 16.12 19.03
N LEU A 29 -10.08 16.75 18.29
CA LEU A 29 -10.46 16.34 16.93
C LEU A 29 -9.23 16.20 16.04
N ALA A 30 -8.41 17.24 15.96
CA ALA A 30 -7.22 17.26 15.11
C ALA A 30 -6.29 16.07 15.40
N LYS A 31 -6.04 15.78 16.69
CA LYS A 31 -5.17 14.67 17.11
C LYS A 31 -5.77 13.31 16.73
N SER A 32 -7.07 13.12 16.98
CA SER A 32 -7.78 11.87 16.65
C SER A 32 -7.82 11.65 15.13
N PHE A 33 -8.24 12.66 14.39
CA PHE A 33 -8.31 12.65 12.93
C PHE A 33 -6.94 12.37 12.31
N GLN A 34 -5.89 13.10 12.70
CA GLN A 34 -4.55 12.90 12.13
C GLN A 34 -3.99 11.51 12.46
N LYS A 35 -4.32 10.93 13.63
CA LYS A 35 -3.94 9.55 13.96
C LYS A 35 -4.65 8.52 13.06
N LYS A 36 -5.95 8.68 12.81
CA LYS A 36 -6.71 7.83 11.88
C LYS A 36 -6.20 8.00 10.44
N LEU A 37 -5.97 9.25 10.01
CA LEU A 37 -5.44 9.61 8.68
C LEU A 37 -4.05 9.01 8.44
N ALA A 38 -3.14 9.11 9.41
CA ALA A 38 -1.80 8.53 9.31
C ALA A 38 -1.88 7.01 9.08
N ARG A 39 -2.79 6.32 9.76
CA ARG A 39 -2.98 4.87 9.60
C ARG A 39 -3.41 4.50 8.18
N ILE A 40 -4.41 5.19 7.61
CA ILE A 40 -4.87 4.90 6.23
C ILE A 40 -3.82 5.29 5.18
N ASN A 41 -2.99 6.30 5.47
CA ASN A 41 -1.94 6.75 4.56
C ASN A 41 -0.67 5.88 4.63
N THR A 42 -0.49 5.08 5.67
CA THR A 42 0.78 4.36 5.93
C THR A 42 1.14 3.42 4.78
N GLU A 43 0.23 2.53 4.38
CA GLU A 43 0.47 1.58 3.29
C GLU A 43 0.74 2.27 1.93
N PRO A 44 -0.12 3.18 1.43
CA PRO A 44 0.13 3.85 0.16
C PRO A 44 1.40 4.73 0.18
N TRP A 45 1.73 5.34 1.33
CA TRP A 45 2.96 6.11 1.49
C TRP A 45 4.19 5.23 1.34
N ILE A 46 4.23 4.08 2.03
CA ILE A 46 5.34 3.12 1.92
C ILE A 46 5.44 2.60 0.48
N ALA A 47 4.31 2.26 -0.14
CA ALA A 47 4.30 1.77 -1.52
C ALA A 47 4.91 2.80 -2.49
N ALA A 48 4.49 4.06 -2.43
CA ALA A 48 5.01 5.13 -3.29
C ALA A 48 6.50 5.41 -3.02
N THR A 49 6.83 5.73 -1.76
CA THR A 49 8.20 6.13 -1.39
C THR A 49 9.22 5.02 -1.54
N SER A 50 8.83 3.74 -1.43
CA SER A 50 9.72 2.61 -1.69
C SER A 50 10.13 2.49 -3.16
N GLN A 51 9.28 2.94 -4.10
CA GLN A 51 9.66 3.01 -5.51
C GLN A 51 10.58 4.19 -5.78
N ASP A 52 10.26 5.36 -5.20
CA ASP A 52 11.11 6.55 -5.32
C ASP A 52 12.50 6.27 -4.76
N ALA A 53 12.61 5.55 -3.64
CA ALA A 53 13.87 5.20 -3.01
C ALA A 53 14.81 4.32 -3.87
N LYS A 54 14.32 3.72 -4.96
CA LYS A 54 15.16 2.98 -5.91
C LYS A 54 16.03 3.90 -6.77
N TYR A 55 15.70 5.19 -6.87
CA TYR A 55 16.46 6.15 -7.68
C TYR A 55 17.69 6.67 -6.92
N PRO A 56 18.90 6.59 -7.51
CA PRO A 56 20.14 6.99 -6.84
C PRO A 56 20.19 8.47 -6.41
N SER A 57 19.41 9.34 -7.06
CA SER A 57 19.37 10.77 -6.79
C SER A 57 18.51 11.15 -5.58
N VAL A 58 17.78 10.21 -4.96
CA VAL A 58 16.91 10.50 -3.82
C VAL A 58 17.73 10.79 -2.57
N LYS A 59 17.45 11.95 -1.96
CA LYS A 59 18.03 12.37 -0.69
C LYS A 59 17.17 11.91 0.48
N GLY A 60 17.77 11.72 1.65
CA GLY A 60 17.05 11.36 2.88
C GLY A 60 16.93 9.85 3.14
N ILE A 61 17.42 9.01 2.24
CA ILE A 61 17.60 7.57 2.50
C ILE A 61 18.85 7.41 3.37
N THR A 62 18.63 7.23 4.67
CA THR A 62 19.73 7.15 5.66
C THR A 62 20.16 5.72 5.94
N LYS A 63 19.39 4.72 5.49
CA LYS A 63 19.64 3.31 5.75
C LYS A 63 19.45 2.49 4.47
N ALA A 64 20.38 1.56 4.25
CA ALA A 64 20.22 0.54 3.23
C ALA A 64 19.03 -0.38 3.57
N PRO A 65 18.31 -0.91 2.57
CA PRO A 65 17.22 -1.86 2.82
C PRO A 65 17.74 -3.11 3.54
N SER A 66 17.00 -3.54 4.55
CA SER A 66 17.20 -4.81 5.25
C SER A 66 16.97 -6.01 4.32
N VAL A 67 17.42 -7.20 4.73
CA VAL A 67 17.22 -8.43 3.94
C VAL A 67 15.74 -8.72 3.65
N PRO A 68 14.80 -8.61 4.62
CA PRO A 68 13.38 -8.77 4.35
C PRO A 68 12.83 -7.74 3.34
N GLU A 69 13.25 -6.47 3.44
CA GLU A 69 12.81 -5.42 2.51
C GLU A 69 13.32 -5.67 1.10
N LYS A 70 14.56 -6.14 0.94
CA LYS A 70 15.11 -6.56 -0.35
C LYS A 70 14.31 -7.72 -0.95
N PHE A 71 13.94 -8.70 -0.13
CA PHE A 71 13.13 -9.83 -0.56
C PHE A 71 11.73 -9.40 -1.02
N ILE A 72 11.05 -8.55 -0.24
CA ILE A 72 9.75 -7.98 -0.62
C ILE A 72 9.87 -7.18 -1.91
N GLY A 73 10.90 -6.34 -2.04
CA GLY A 73 11.14 -5.56 -3.27
C GLY A 73 11.37 -6.44 -4.49
N TRP A 74 12.15 -7.51 -4.34
CA TRP A 74 12.34 -8.51 -5.40
C TRP A 74 11.04 -9.22 -5.77
N TYR A 75 10.26 -9.66 -4.77
CA TYR A 75 8.97 -10.33 -4.99
C TYR A 75 8.00 -9.43 -5.74
N MET A 76 7.89 -8.16 -5.33
CA MET A 76 7.06 -7.16 -6.01
C MET A 76 7.50 -6.93 -7.46
N ASN A 77 8.80 -6.95 -7.77
CA ASN A 77 9.28 -6.88 -9.15
C ASN A 77 8.81 -8.10 -9.98
N GLN A 78 8.72 -9.30 -9.38
CA GLN A 78 8.18 -10.48 -10.05
C GLN A 78 6.67 -10.39 -10.26
N VAL A 79 5.92 -9.92 -9.27
CA VAL A 79 4.48 -9.66 -9.38
C VAL A 79 4.20 -8.66 -10.50
N ILE A 80 4.97 -7.56 -10.56
CA ILE A 80 4.83 -6.55 -11.62
C ILE A 80 5.10 -7.17 -13.00
N ARG A 81 6.16 -7.99 -13.16
CA ARG A 81 6.42 -8.72 -14.40
C ARG A 81 5.26 -9.65 -14.78
N LEU A 82 4.69 -10.33 -13.79
CA LEU A 82 3.59 -11.28 -14.00
C LEU A 82 2.32 -10.59 -14.55
N THR A 83 2.13 -9.29 -14.29
CA THR A 83 0.98 -8.53 -14.81
C THR A 83 0.92 -8.45 -16.34
N ILE A 84 2.03 -8.72 -17.03
CA ILE A 84 2.09 -8.73 -18.50
C ILE A 84 1.32 -9.94 -19.06
N HIS A 85 1.22 -11.05 -18.31
CA HIS A 85 0.71 -12.32 -18.81
C HIS A 85 -0.38 -12.97 -17.93
N ASP A 86 -0.62 -12.49 -16.70
CA ASP A 86 -1.71 -12.97 -15.84
C ASP A 86 -2.68 -11.84 -15.47
N PRO A 87 -3.83 -11.73 -16.18
CA PRO A 87 -4.83 -10.69 -15.92
C PRO A 87 -5.36 -10.66 -14.49
N GLN A 88 -5.35 -11.81 -13.80
CA GLN A 88 -5.81 -11.89 -12.41
C GLN A 88 -4.82 -11.22 -11.45
N THR A 89 -3.52 -11.42 -11.65
CA THR A 89 -2.50 -10.67 -10.92
C THR A 89 -2.56 -9.18 -11.26
N THR A 90 -2.80 -8.82 -12.51
CA THR A 90 -2.98 -7.42 -12.94
C THR A 90 -4.13 -6.75 -12.20
N LEU A 91 -5.30 -7.40 -12.18
CA LEU A 91 -6.47 -6.90 -11.47
C LEU A 91 -6.17 -6.76 -9.97
N ALA A 92 -5.61 -7.79 -9.34
CA ALA A 92 -5.28 -7.78 -7.92
C ALA A 92 -4.30 -6.63 -7.57
N LEU A 93 -3.28 -6.42 -8.39
CA LEU A 93 -2.31 -5.33 -8.19
C LEU A 93 -3.01 -3.97 -8.28
N PHE A 94 -3.89 -3.77 -9.28
CA PHE A 94 -4.63 -2.52 -9.41
C PHE A 94 -5.63 -2.29 -8.29
N GLU A 95 -6.35 -3.31 -7.84
CA GLU A 95 -7.25 -3.21 -6.71
C GLU A 95 -6.51 -2.81 -5.43
N VAL A 96 -5.30 -3.33 -5.22
CA VAL A 96 -4.45 -2.91 -4.12
C VAL A 96 -3.98 -1.48 -4.31
N PHE A 97 -3.46 -1.09 -5.47
CA PHE A 97 -2.94 0.27 -5.71
C PHE A 97 -4.03 1.35 -5.63
N HIS A 98 -5.28 0.99 -5.92
CA HIS A 98 -6.44 1.86 -5.75
C HIS A 98 -7.11 1.71 -4.38
N MET A 99 -6.45 1.04 -3.41
CA MET A 99 -6.93 0.85 -2.04
C MET A 99 -8.32 0.17 -1.95
N LEU A 100 -8.71 -0.58 -2.98
CA LEU A 100 -9.96 -1.35 -3.00
C LEU A 100 -9.81 -2.66 -2.24
N LYS A 101 -8.59 -3.19 -2.16
CA LYS A 101 -8.24 -4.38 -1.39
C LYS A 101 -6.94 -4.18 -0.61
N SER A 102 -6.78 -4.97 0.46
CA SER A 102 -5.55 -5.00 1.26
C SER A 102 -4.37 -5.53 0.45
N ALA A 103 -3.16 -5.01 0.71
CA ALA A 103 -1.91 -5.51 0.12
C ALA A 103 -1.69 -7.02 0.31
N ARG A 104 -2.32 -7.63 1.33
CA ARG A 104 -2.32 -9.08 1.57
C ARG A 104 -2.81 -9.91 0.38
N VAL A 105 -3.65 -9.34 -0.48
CA VAL A 105 -4.14 -10.03 -1.69
C VAL A 105 -3.00 -10.43 -2.61
N ILE A 106 -1.96 -9.59 -2.72
CA ILE A 106 -0.80 -9.87 -3.57
C ILE A 106 -0.06 -11.12 -3.08
N PHE A 107 -0.06 -11.38 -1.77
CA PHE A 107 0.60 -12.53 -1.14
C PHE A 107 -0.28 -13.79 -1.08
N GLN A 108 -1.43 -13.82 -1.75
CA GLN A 108 -2.28 -15.00 -1.78
C GLN A 108 -1.57 -16.17 -2.48
N PRO A 109 -1.83 -17.43 -2.04
CA PRO A 109 -1.15 -18.61 -2.58
C PRO A 109 -1.19 -18.71 -4.11
N ARG A 110 -2.30 -18.29 -4.74
CA ARG A 110 -2.42 -18.26 -6.21
C ARG A 110 -1.31 -17.42 -6.85
N ILE A 111 -1.12 -16.17 -6.42
CA ILE A 111 -0.14 -15.25 -7.02
C ILE A 111 1.28 -15.71 -6.69
N VAL A 112 1.51 -16.19 -5.47
CA VAL A 112 2.81 -16.77 -5.07
C VAL A 112 3.18 -17.95 -5.97
N LEU A 113 2.25 -18.87 -6.24
CA LEU A 113 2.49 -20.00 -7.15
C LEU A 113 2.78 -19.55 -8.58
N GLN A 114 2.10 -18.51 -9.08
CA GLN A 114 2.38 -17.97 -10.42
C GLN A 114 3.77 -17.31 -10.49
N VAL A 115 4.18 -16.59 -9.45
CA VAL A 115 5.54 -16.05 -9.35
C VAL A 115 6.57 -17.18 -9.35
N LEU A 116 6.34 -18.26 -8.59
CA LEU A 116 7.23 -19.43 -8.59
C LEU A 116 7.33 -20.08 -9.98
N LYS A 117 6.20 -20.25 -10.67
CA LYS A 117 6.18 -20.78 -12.04
C LYS A 117 6.97 -19.90 -13.02
N GLN A 118 6.78 -18.59 -12.96
CA GLN A 118 7.51 -17.61 -13.78
C GLN A 118 9.02 -17.71 -13.57
N ILE A 119 9.46 -17.86 -12.32
CA ILE A 119 10.90 -17.98 -12.02
C ILE A 119 11.47 -19.26 -12.65
N LEU A 120 10.78 -20.39 -12.46
CA LEU A 120 11.21 -21.68 -13.00
C LEU A 120 11.28 -21.68 -14.54
N SER A 121 10.33 -21.03 -15.22
CA SER A 121 10.34 -20.92 -16.69
C SER A 121 11.41 -19.96 -17.22
N THR A 122 11.81 -18.96 -16.44
CA THR A 122 12.86 -18.00 -16.85
C THR A 122 14.26 -18.61 -16.70
N THR A 123 14.46 -19.56 -15.78
CA THR A 123 15.73 -20.27 -15.57
C THR A 123 16.04 -21.32 -16.65
N THR A 124 15.09 -21.63 -17.54
CA THR A 124 15.25 -22.64 -18.60
C THR A 124 15.75 -22.09 -19.95
N THR A 125 16.19 -20.83 -19.98
CA THR A 125 16.77 -20.12 -21.14
C THR A 125 18.11 -19.51 -20.76
#